data_AF-A0AA35ITR0-F1
#
_entry.id   AF-A0AA35ITR0-F1
#
_cell.length_a   1.000
_cell.length_b   1.000
_cell.length_c   1.000
_cell.angle_alpha   90.00
_cell.angle_beta   90.00
_cell.angle_gamma   90.00
#
_symmetry.space_group_name_H-M   'P 1'
#
loop_
_entity.id
_entity.type
_entity.pdbx_description
1 polymer ?
#
loop_
_entity_poly.entity_id
_entity_poly.type
_entity_poly.pdbx_seq_one_letter_code
_entity_poly.pdbx_strand_id
1 'polypeptide(L)'
;MRINISRPLQLLQWTSYIVAAFLIQLLIILPLSIIVYHDFYLRLLPADSSNVVPLNTFSILNGVQFGTKFFQSISSIPVGTDLSQTIDNGLSQLIPMRDNIEYKLDINLKFYCQSKAISLNLDNLLIDIYRGPGPTLGGPGVGDNKDEKIFHTSKPIVCLSVADSISPQEIEQLGPSRLNVYGEEWLNRISIEDKISLDSSYETISIFLKTEIGQRNLIIQPESGITFRMNFEQGLRNLMLRKRFLSYVIGISIFHCIICMLFFITGCTAFIFVRKGQKKSKKHS
;
A
#
# COMPACT_ATOMS: atom_id res chain seq x y z
N MET A 1 -26.47 74.00 14.11
CA MET A 1 -25.60 72.82 14.35
C MET A 1 -25.31 72.16 13.00
N ARG A 2 -24.06 72.20 12.50
CA ARG A 2 -23.70 71.47 11.28
C ARG A 2 -23.46 70.02 11.67
N ILE A 3 -24.39 69.13 11.33
CA ILE A 3 -24.24 67.70 11.53
C ILE A 3 -23.11 67.24 10.61
N ASN A 4 -22.05 66.70 11.20
CA ASN A 4 -20.87 66.29 10.47
C ASN A 4 -21.13 64.91 9.83
N ILE A 5 -21.75 64.92 8.65
CA ILE A 5 -22.17 63.72 7.88
C ILE A 5 -20.96 62.83 7.47
N SER A 6 -19.73 63.34 7.58
CA SER A 6 -18.50 62.62 7.24
C SER A 6 -18.25 61.36 8.10
N ARG A 7 -18.54 61.40 9.40
CA ARG A 7 -18.33 60.27 10.32
C ARG A 7 -19.23 59.06 10.06
N PRO A 8 -20.56 59.21 9.90
CA PRO A 8 -21.42 58.06 9.59
C PRO A 8 -21.14 57.48 8.20
N LEU A 9 -20.75 58.32 7.23
CA LEU A 9 -20.40 57.85 5.89
C LEU A 9 -19.11 57.01 5.87
N GLN A 10 -18.10 57.40 6.66
CA GLN A 10 -16.89 56.59 6.84
C GLN A 10 -17.22 55.25 7.50
N LEU A 11 -18.06 55.25 8.54
CA LEU A 11 -18.45 54.02 9.22
C LEU A 11 -19.18 53.06 8.26
N LEU A 12 -20.06 53.58 7.41
CA LEU A 12 -20.73 52.81 6.36
C LEU A 12 -19.72 52.17 5.38
N GLN A 13 -18.71 52.92 4.94
CA GLN A 13 -17.65 52.40 4.07
C GLN A 13 -16.85 51.27 4.75
N TRP A 14 -16.44 51.45 6.01
CA TRP A 14 -15.75 50.41 6.77
C TRP A 14 -16.62 49.17 6.95
N THR A 15 -17.90 49.32 7.28
CA THR A 15 -18.82 48.18 7.38
C THR A 15 -18.98 47.46 6.05
N SER A 16 -19.08 48.19 4.94
CA SER A 16 -19.15 47.59 3.60
C SER A 16 -17.89 46.80 3.26
N TYR A 17 -16.70 47.30 3.63
CA TYR A 17 -15.45 46.57 3.43
C TYR A 17 -15.36 45.32 4.31
N ILE A 18 -15.79 45.40 5.57
CA ILE A 18 -15.81 44.25 6.49
C ILE A 18 -16.76 43.17 5.96
N VAL A 19 -17.98 43.57 5.54
CA VAL A 19 -18.97 42.64 4.97
C VAL A 19 -18.46 42.00 3.69
N ALA A 20 -17.86 42.79 2.79
CA ALA A 20 -17.27 42.25 1.56
C ALA A 20 -16.12 41.27 1.85
N ALA A 21 -15.23 41.60 2.78
CA ALA A 21 -14.14 40.71 3.20
C ALA A 21 -14.67 39.42 3.83
N PHE A 22 -15.70 39.52 4.67
CA PHE A 22 -16.35 38.36 5.28
C PHE A 22 -17.00 37.45 4.23
N LEU A 23 -17.70 38.04 3.24
CA LEU A 23 -18.29 37.27 2.13
C LEU A 23 -17.22 36.56 1.30
N ILE A 24 -16.10 37.23 0.99
CA ILE A 24 -14.98 36.59 0.29
C ILE A 24 -14.41 35.42 1.11
N GLN A 25 -14.26 35.60 2.43
CA GLN A 25 -13.77 34.55 3.30
C GLN A 25 -14.70 33.33 3.31
N LEU A 26 -16.00 33.56 3.46
CA LEU A 26 -17.00 32.49 3.61
C LEU A 26 -17.32 31.79 2.29
N LEU A 27 -17.44 32.53 1.17
CA LEU A 27 -17.88 32.00 -0.12
C LEU A 27 -16.74 31.52 -1.02
N ILE A 28 -15.52 32.02 -0.82
CA ILE A 28 -14.38 31.70 -1.71
C ILE A 28 -13.28 30.99 -0.94
N ILE A 29 -12.72 31.63 0.08
CA ILE A 29 -11.49 31.14 0.72
C ILE A 29 -11.75 29.86 1.53
N LEU A 30 -12.82 29.84 2.34
CA LEU A 30 -13.16 28.68 3.14
C LEU A 30 -13.47 27.43 2.29
N PRO A 31 -14.40 27.45 1.31
CA PRO A 31 -14.66 26.26 0.48
C PRO A 31 -13.43 25.83 -0.31
N LEU A 32 -12.62 26.77 -0.82
CA LEU A 32 -11.37 26.42 -1.49
C LEU A 32 -10.40 25.70 -0.54
N SER A 33 -10.25 26.18 0.71
CA SER A 33 -9.40 25.52 1.71
C SER A 33 -9.88 24.11 2.04
N ILE A 34 -11.19 23.90 2.12
CA ILE A 34 -11.80 22.59 2.38
C ILE A 34 -11.51 21.64 1.21
N ILE A 35 -11.74 22.07 -0.03
CA ILE A 35 -11.53 21.24 -1.22
C ILE A 35 -10.06 20.84 -1.34
N VAL A 36 -9.14 21.81 -1.23
CA VAL A 36 -7.70 21.56 -1.37
C VAL A 36 -7.20 20.66 -0.24
N TYR A 37 -7.60 20.91 1.01
CA TYR A 37 -7.20 20.04 2.12
C TYR A 37 -7.82 18.64 1.99
N HIS A 38 -9.06 18.52 1.53
CA HIS A 38 -9.70 17.23 1.35
C HIS A 38 -8.97 16.38 0.31
N ASP A 39 -8.59 16.95 -0.84
CA ASP A 39 -7.78 16.28 -1.85
C ASP A 39 -6.40 15.88 -1.30
N PHE A 40 -5.73 16.80 -0.58
CA PHE A 40 -4.47 16.49 0.11
C PHE A 40 -4.61 15.35 1.11
N TYR A 41 -5.67 15.34 1.92
CA TYR A 41 -5.92 14.32 2.93
C TYR A 41 -6.13 12.95 2.30
N LEU A 42 -6.94 12.85 1.24
CA LEU A 42 -7.21 11.59 0.55
C LEU A 42 -5.96 11.01 -0.12
N ARG A 43 -5.08 11.87 -0.64
CA ARG A 43 -3.77 11.45 -1.18
C ARG A 43 -2.81 10.98 -0.11
N LEU A 44 -2.86 11.58 1.07
CA LEU A 44 -1.98 11.22 2.17
C LEU A 44 -2.42 9.91 2.85
N LEU A 45 -3.73 9.70 2.95
CA LEU A 45 -4.37 8.60 3.68
C LEU A 45 -5.52 8.01 2.86
N PRO A 46 -5.21 7.14 1.88
CA PRO A 46 -6.26 6.40 1.19
C PRO A 46 -7.03 5.51 2.17
N ALA A 47 -8.31 5.29 1.89
CA ALA A 47 -9.18 4.48 2.75
C ALA A 47 -8.82 2.98 2.74
N ASP A 48 -8.17 2.51 1.67
CA ASP A 48 -7.78 1.12 1.49
C ASP A 48 -6.38 0.90 2.09
N SER A 49 -6.27 0.19 3.21
CA SER A 49 -4.99 0.02 3.91
C SER A 49 -4.24 -1.27 3.58
N SER A 50 -4.92 -2.27 3.03
CA SER A 50 -4.35 -3.59 2.79
C SER A 50 -5.11 -4.35 1.70
N ASN A 51 -4.39 -5.14 0.92
CA ASN A 51 -4.97 -6.06 -0.05
C ASN A 51 -4.42 -7.48 0.18
N VAL A 52 -5.29 -8.48 0.19
CA VAL A 52 -4.91 -9.89 0.33
C VAL A 52 -4.99 -10.53 -1.04
N VAL A 53 -3.86 -11.05 -1.51
CA VAL A 53 -3.73 -11.73 -2.80
C VAL A 53 -3.49 -13.22 -2.56
N PRO A 54 -4.45 -14.09 -2.89
CA PRO A 54 -4.25 -15.53 -2.84
C PRO A 54 -3.10 -15.99 -3.75
N LEU A 55 -2.34 -17.01 -3.36
CA LEU A 55 -1.22 -17.50 -4.19
C LEU A 55 -1.67 -18.18 -5.48
N ASN A 56 -2.91 -18.68 -5.53
CA ASN A 56 -3.47 -19.32 -6.73
C ASN A 56 -3.75 -18.32 -7.87
N THR A 57 -3.77 -17.01 -7.61
CA THR A 57 -3.89 -15.98 -8.65
C THR A 57 -2.54 -15.56 -9.23
N PHE A 58 -1.44 -16.20 -8.82
CA PHE A 58 -0.13 -15.97 -9.42
C PHE A 58 0.07 -16.87 -10.62
N SER A 59 0.89 -16.42 -11.57
CA SER A 59 1.42 -17.33 -12.59
C SER A 59 2.43 -18.28 -11.95
N ILE A 60 2.20 -19.59 -12.13
CA ILE A 60 3.00 -20.64 -11.50
C ILE A 60 3.88 -21.30 -12.55
N LEU A 61 5.18 -21.37 -12.27
CA LEU A 61 6.14 -22.17 -13.03
C LEU A 61 6.71 -23.25 -12.10
N ASN A 62 6.39 -24.51 -12.42
CA ASN A 62 6.86 -25.67 -11.68
C ASN A 62 8.13 -26.23 -12.32
N GLY A 63 9.25 -26.21 -11.59
CA GLY A 63 10.49 -26.85 -12.00
C GLY A 63 10.78 -28.09 -11.16
N VAL A 64 10.75 -29.28 -11.77
CA VAL A 64 10.91 -30.59 -11.08
C VAL A 64 12.23 -30.71 -10.29
N GLN A 65 13.27 -29.96 -10.67
CA GLN A 65 14.59 -29.98 -10.01
C GLN A 65 14.92 -28.73 -9.19
N PHE A 66 14.17 -27.64 -9.34
CA PHE A 66 14.61 -26.33 -8.84
C PHE A 66 13.61 -25.64 -7.91
N GLY A 67 12.37 -26.13 -7.82
CA GLY A 67 11.33 -25.57 -6.95
C GLY A 67 10.15 -25.00 -7.72
N THR A 68 9.28 -24.30 -6.98
CA THR A 68 8.07 -23.65 -7.50
C THR A 68 8.26 -22.15 -7.52
N LYS A 69 8.01 -21.53 -8.66
CA LYS A 69 8.08 -20.08 -8.85
C LYS A 69 6.69 -19.52 -9.04
N PHE A 70 6.33 -18.54 -8.22
CA PHE A 70 5.13 -17.72 -8.35
C PHE A 70 5.57 -16.35 -8.84
N PHE A 71 4.95 -15.82 -9.88
CA PHE A 71 5.25 -14.47 -10.34
C PHE A 71 3.97 -13.78 -10.81
N GLN A 72 3.92 -12.47 -10.59
CA GLN A 72 2.76 -11.66 -10.97
C GLN A 72 3.17 -10.21 -11.19
N SER A 73 2.56 -9.58 -12.19
CA SER A 73 2.74 -8.16 -12.45
C SER A 73 1.89 -7.30 -11.52
N ILE A 74 2.41 -6.14 -11.18
CA ILE A 74 1.79 -5.16 -10.30
C ILE A 74 1.15 -4.07 -11.19
N SER A 75 -0.12 -3.78 -10.93
CA SER A 75 -0.82 -2.65 -11.53
C SER A 75 -0.76 -1.47 -10.56
N SER A 76 -0.14 -0.38 -11.00
CA SER A 76 -0.03 0.85 -10.24
C SER A 76 -1.31 1.68 -10.46
N ILE A 77 -2.02 1.95 -9.36
CA ILE A 77 -3.34 2.58 -9.34
C ILE A 77 -3.23 3.99 -8.75
N PRO A 78 -3.67 5.03 -9.48
CA PRO A 78 -3.58 6.41 -9.00
C PRO A 78 -4.54 6.65 -7.84
N VAL A 79 -4.26 7.70 -7.05
CA VAL A 79 -5.14 8.12 -5.96
C VAL A 79 -6.49 8.59 -6.51
N GLY A 80 -7.58 8.19 -5.86
CA GLY A 80 -8.95 8.65 -6.15
C GLY A 80 -9.81 7.65 -6.93
N THR A 81 -9.22 6.55 -7.40
CA THR A 81 -9.95 5.37 -7.88
C THR A 81 -10.02 4.33 -6.76
N ASP A 82 -10.99 3.43 -6.74
CA ASP A 82 -11.03 2.38 -5.73
C ASP A 82 -9.98 1.30 -6.02
N LEU A 83 -9.30 0.80 -4.97
CA LEU A 83 -8.35 -0.30 -5.16
C LEU A 83 -9.14 -1.57 -5.46
N SER A 84 -9.00 -2.11 -6.66
CA SER A 84 -9.68 -3.36 -7.05
C SER A 84 -9.23 -4.50 -6.12
N GLN A 85 -10.16 -5.32 -5.65
CA GLN A 85 -9.81 -6.51 -4.86
C GLN A 85 -9.48 -7.66 -5.80
N THR A 86 -8.43 -8.41 -5.47
CA THR A 86 -8.10 -9.65 -6.18
C THR A 86 -9.06 -10.75 -5.75
N ILE A 87 -9.74 -11.36 -6.72
CA ILE A 87 -10.74 -12.42 -6.46
C ILE A 87 -10.05 -13.77 -6.58
N ASP A 88 -10.31 -14.68 -5.65
CA ASP A 88 -9.89 -16.08 -5.79
C ASP A 88 -10.75 -16.80 -6.83
N ASN A 89 -10.30 -16.78 -8.08
CA ASN A 89 -10.92 -17.50 -9.19
C ASN A 89 -9.95 -18.45 -9.91
N GLY A 90 -8.74 -18.65 -9.36
CA GLY A 90 -7.67 -19.45 -9.95
C GLY A 90 -7.10 -18.91 -11.27
N LEU A 91 -7.45 -17.68 -11.67
CA LEU A 91 -6.88 -17.02 -12.85
C LEU A 91 -5.82 -16.01 -12.43
N SER A 92 -4.77 -15.88 -13.26
CA SER A 92 -3.73 -14.88 -13.03
C SER A 92 -4.31 -13.46 -13.13
N GLN A 93 -4.12 -12.67 -12.08
CA GLN A 93 -4.63 -11.30 -11.98
C GLN A 93 -3.51 -10.35 -11.56
N LEU A 94 -3.49 -9.15 -12.14
CA LEU A 94 -2.56 -8.10 -11.72
C LEU A 94 -2.80 -7.74 -10.26
N ILE A 95 -1.71 -7.48 -9.52
CA ILE A 95 -1.78 -7.05 -8.12
C ILE A 95 -1.97 -5.53 -8.10
N PRO A 96 -3.12 -5.01 -7.67
CA PRO A 96 -3.33 -3.58 -7.62
C PRO A 96 -2.62 -3.00 -6.40
N MET A 97 -1.72 -2.04 -6.63
CA MET A 97 -1.01 -1.28 -5.61
C MET A 97 -1.14 0.21 -5.91
N ARG A 98 -1.23 1.04 -4.87
CA ARG A 98 -1.25 2.50 -5.02
C ARG A 98 0.11 3.05 -5.41
N ASP A 99 0.07 4.09 -6.24
CA ASP A 99 1.25 4.88 -6.61
C ASP A 99 1.80 5.65 -5.40
N ASN A 100 3.14 5.78 -5.34
CA ASN A 100 3.85 6.58 -4.34
C ASN A 100 3.59 6.18 -2.87
N ILE A 101 3.17 4.94 -2.63
CA ILE A 101 3.00 4.37 -1.30
C ILE A 101 3.89 3.13 -1.17
N GLU A 102 4.64 3.06 -0.08
CA GLU A 102 5.41 1.87 0.29
C GLU A 102 4.47 0.84 0.94
N TYR A 103 4.63 -0.42 0.58
CA TYR A 103 3.90 -1.55 1.14
C TYR A 103 4.83 -2.47 1.92
N LYS A 104 4.36 -2.97 3.06
CA LYS A 104 4.89 -4.17 3.71
C LYS A 104 4.19 -5.39 3.17
N LEU A 105 4.98 -6.41 2.88
CA LEU A 105 4.49 -7.68 2.37
C LEU A 105 4.54 -8.71 3.49
N ASP A 106 3.38 -9.31 3.79
CA ASP A 106 3.27 -10.45 4.68
C ASP A 106 2.92 -11.69 3.89
N ILE A 107 3.59 -12.79 4.19
CA ILE A 107 3.39 -14.07 3.50
C ILE A 107 2.85 -15.06 4.51
N ASN A 108 1.76 -15.71 4.15
CA ASN A 108 1.22 -16.83 4.89
C ASN A 108 1.19 -18.05 3.96
N LEU A 109 2.13 -18.97 4.16
CA LEU A 109 2.22 -20.21 3.40
C LEU A 109 1.70 -21.37 4.23
N LYS A 110 0.77 -22.13 3.66
CA LYS A 110 0.31 -23.42 4.16
C LYS A 110 0.50 -24.45 3.07
N PHE A 111 1.31 -25.47 3.32
CA PHE A 111 1.59 -26.45 2.28
C PHE A 111 1.96 -27.81 2.85
N TYR A 112 1.66 -28.83 2.05
CA TYR A 112 2.21 -30.16 2.24
C TYR A 112 3.47 -30.31 1.41
N CYS A 113 4.45 -31.01 1.95
CA CYS A 113 5.63 -31.40 1.20
C CYS A 113 5.64 -32.92 1.05
N GLN A 114 5.92 -33.40 -0.17
CA GLN A 114 6.07 -34.82 -0.46
C GLN A 114 7.49 -35.09 -0.93
N SER A 115 8.11 -36.10 -0.33
CA SER A 115 9.42 -36.60 -0.68
C SER A 115 9.29 -37.97 -1.33
N LYS A 116 9.99 -38.17 -2.45
CA LYS A 116 10.16 -39.51 -3.04
C LYS A 116 11.27 -40.31 -2.34
N ALA A 117 12.05 -39.69 -1.45
CA ALA A 117 13.16 -40.32 -0.76
C ALA A 117 12.69 -41.01 0.53
N ILE A 118 13.35 -42.12 0.86
CA ILE A 118 12.96 -43.03 1.96
C ILE A 118 13.53 -42.58 3.32
N SER A 119 14.57 -41.75 3.35
CA SER A 119 15.46 -41.68 4.54
C SER A 119 15.51 -40.37 5.31
N LEU A 120 14.80 -39.29 4.95
CA LEU A 120 14.69 -38.08 5.79
C LEU A 120 13.40 -37.29 5.49
N ASN A 121 12.58 -37.09 6.53
CA ASN A 121 11.36 -36.29 6.47
C ASN A 121 11.61 -34.79 6.70
N LEU A 122 12.78 -34.41 7.22
CA LEU A 122 13.15 -33.02 7.47
C LEU A 122 13.96 -32.44 6.30
N ASP A 123 13.73 -31.16 5.99
CA ASP A 123 14.50 -30.36 5.03
C ASP A 123 14.30 -28.88 5.30
N ASN A 124 15.01 -28.04 4.57
CA ASN A 124 14.83 -26.60 4.60
C ASN A 124 14.14 -26.13 3.31
N LEU A 125 13.07 -25.35 3.49
CA LEU A 125 12.51 -24.53 2.44
C LEU A 125 13.26 -23.20 2.39
N LEU A 126 13.90 -22.95 1.25
CA LEU A 126 14.48 -21.67 0.91
C LEU A 126 13.42 -20.84 0.16
N ILE A 127 13.14 -19.67 0.70
CA ILE A 127 12.18 -18.71 0.16
C ILE A 127 12.98 -17.50 -0.31
N ASP A 128 13.02 -17.32 -1.63
CA ASP A 128 13.64 -16.17 -2.28
C ASP A 128 12.55 -15.28 -2.87
N ILE A 129 12.66 -13.96 -2.70
CA ILE A 129 11.78 -12.99 -3.35
C ILE A 129 12.61 -12.04 -4.19
N TYR A 130 12.14 -11.79 -5.40
CA TYR A 130 12.80 -10.93 -6.36
C TYR A 130 11.88 -9.79 -6.79
N ARG A 131 12.52 -8.63 -6.99
CA ARG A 131 12.01 -7.55 -7.81
C ARG A 131 12.25 -7.92 -9.26
N GLY A 132 11.19 -8.01 -10.05
CA GLY A 132 11.25 -8.47 -11.44
C GLY A 132 10.73 -9.90 -11.64
N PRO A 133 10.71 -10.37 -12.90
CA PRO A 133 10.24 -11.70 -13.24
C PRO A 133 11.02 -12.79 -12.52
N GLY A 134 12.24 -12.54 -12.04
CA GLY A 134 13.08 -13.48 -11.31
C GLY A 134 13.75 -14.50 -12.24
N PRO A 135 14.72 -15.28 -11.73
CA PRO A 135 15.55 -16.13 -12.57
C PRO A 135 14.74 -17.15 -13.36
N THR A 136 15.20 -17.47 -14.57
CA THR A 136 14.62 -18.54 -15.39
C THR A 136 14.96 -19.91 -14.80
N LEU A 137 13.99 -20.81 -14.81
CA LEU A 137 14.14 -22.19 -14.35
C LEU A 137 14.89 -22.99 -15.41
N GLY A 138 16.21 -23.17 -15.28
CA GLY A 138 16.96 -24.08 -16.17
C GLY A 138 18.39 -23.69 -16.56
N GLY A 139 18.96 -22.60 -16.04
CA GLY A 139 20.33 -22.20 -16.36
C GLY A 139 21.11 -21.68 -15.15
N PRO A 140 22.43 -21.93 -15.06
CA PRO A 140 23.26 -21.31 -14.05
C PRO A 140 23.41 -19.82 -14.36
N GLY A 141 22.81 -18.97 -13.53
CA GLY A 141 23.34 -17.64 -13.23
C GLY A 141 23.35 -16.59 -14.35
N VAL A 142 22.66 -16.76 -15.48
CA VAL A 142 22.38 -15.61 -16.35
C VAL A 142 21.12 -14.93 -15.81
N GLY A 143 21.29 -14.23 -14.70
CA GLY A 143 20.29 -13.27 -14.25
C GLY A 143 20.16 -12.21 -15.32
N ASP A 144 18.96 -12.03 -15.87
CA ASP A 144 18.67 -10.79 -16.57
C ASP A 144 18.99 -9.66 -15.60
N ASN A 145 19.74 -8.64 -16.03
CA ASN A 145 20.25 -7.51 -15.23
C ASN A 145 19.16 -6.71 -14.47
N LYS A 146 17.90 -7.12 -14.56
CA LYS A 146 16.72 -6.49 -13.95
C LYS A 146 16.20 -7.22 -12.71
N ASP A 147 16.67 -8.44 -12.44
CA ASP A 147 16.18 -9.24 -11.30
C ASP A 147 17.02 -8.98 -10.05
N GLU A 148 16.46 -8.25 -9.09
CA GLU A 148 17.10 -7.97 -7.81
C GLU A 148 16.47 -8.83 -6.71
N LYS A 149 17.28 -9.63 -6.01
CA LYS A 149 16.79 -10.40 -4.86
C LYS A 149 16.60 -9.46 -3.67
N ILE A 150 15.35 -9.28 -3.23
CA ILE A 150 14.99 -8.38 -2.14
C ILE A 150 14.88 -9.09 -0.79
N PHE A 151 14.65 -10.40 -0.79
CA PHE A 151 14.50 -11.17 0.45
C PHE A 151 14.95 -12.62 0.27
N HIS A 152 15.56 -13.16 1.33
CA HIS A 152 15.98 -14.55 1.43
C HIS A 152 15.74 -15.07 2.85
N THR A 153 15.13 -16.24 2.98
CA THR A 153 15.08 -16.95 4.26
C THR A 153 15.08 -18.46 4.04
N SER A 154 15.55 -19.18 5.05
CA SER A 154 15.52 -20.64 5.13
C SER A 154 14.68 -21.05 6.33
N LYS A 155 13.74 -21.98 6.14
CA LYS A 155 12.85 -22.47 7.19
C LYS A 155 12.81 -23.99 7.17
N PRO A 156 12.92 -24.67 8.32
CA PRO A 156 12.77 -26.11 8.36
C PRO A 156 11.32 -26.49 8.03
N ILE A 157 11.17 -27.57 7.27
CA ILE A 157 9.90 -28.15 6.83
C ILE A 157 9.91 -29.67 7.05
N VAL A 158 8.71 -30.22 7.20
CA VAL A 158 8.46 -31.65 7.28
C VAL A 158 7.82 -32.11 5.96
N CYS A 159 8.34 -33.18 5.39
CA CYS A 159 7.89 -33.77 4.14
C CYS A 159 7.50 -35.22 4.36
N LEU A 160 6.35 -35.58 3.79
CA LEU A 160 5.80 -36.92 3.82
C LEU A 160 6.60 -37.82 2.87
N SER A 161 7.16 -38.90 3.41
CA SER A 161 7.75 -40.00 2.64
C SER A 161 6.70 -41.06 2.30
N VAL A 162 7.03 -41.93 1.36
CA VAL A 162 6.20 -43.09 0.97
C VAL A 162 6.09 -44.12 2.10
N ALA A 163 7.05 -44.11 3.04
CA ALA A 163 7.06 -44.98 4.21
C ALA A 163 6.17 -44.46 5.36
N ASP A 164 5.75 -43.19 5.31
CA ASP A 164 4.97 -42.58 6.38
C ASP A 164 3.49 -42.93 6.22
N SER A 165 2.95 -43.65 7.19
CA SER A 165 1.53 -43.97 7.27
C SER A 165 1.03 -43.77 8.69
N ILE A 166 -0.10 -43.08 8.85
CA ILE A 166 -0.78 -42.96 10.14
C ILE A 166 -1.42 -44.31 10.49
N SER A 167 -1.05 -44.88 11.64
CA SER A 167 -1.61 -46.14 12.10
C SER A 167 -3.06 -45.96 12.59
N PRO A 168 -3.92 -47.00 12.50
CA PRO A 168 -5.29 -46.94 13.01
C PRO A 168 -5.38 -46.60 14.50
N GLN A 169 -4.38 -47.01 15.29
CA GLN A 169 -4.32 -46.79 16.74
C GLN A 169 -4.00 -45.33 17.10
N GLU A 170 -3.18 -44.66 16.30
CA GLU A 170 -2.88 -43.22 16.48
C GLU A 170 -4.09 -42.35 16.14
N ILE A 171 -4.92 -42.77 15.18
CA ILE A 171 -6.15 -42.04 14.80
C ILE A 171 -7.13 -42.02 15.96
N GLU A 172 -7.31 -43.14 16.69
CA GLU A 172 -8.18 -43.20 17.86
C GLU A 172 -7.74 -42.27 19.00
N GLN A 173 -6.43 -41.94 19.08
CA GLN A 173 -5.87 -41.07 20.11
C GLN A 173 -5.87 -39.57 19.71
N LEU A 174 -5.63 -39.27 18.43
CA LEU A 174 -5.39 -37.90 17.95
C LEU A 174 -6.65 -37.19 17.44
N GLY A 175 -7.74 -37.91 17.13
CA GLY A 175 -9.04 -37.29 16.87
C GLY A 175 -9.94 -38.03 15.87
N PRO A 176 -11.17 -37.55 15.66
CA PRO A 176 -12.21 -38.29 14.94
C PRO A 176 -12.00 -38.42 13.42
N SER A 177 -11.03 -37.72 12.83
CA SER A 177 -10.81 -37.68 11.38
C SER A 177 -9.34 -37.77 11.02
N ARG A 178 -9.01 -38.70 10.11
CA ARG A 178 -7.66 -38.86 9.53
C ARG A 178 -7.14 -37.55 8.93
N LEU A 179 -8.01 -36.77 8.29
CA LEU A 179 -7.64 -35.50 7.66
C LEU A 179 -7.12 -34.48 8.69
N ASN A 180 -7.71 -34.45 9.88
CA ASN A 180 -7.30 -33.53 10.93
C ASN A 180 -5.93 -33.91 11.49
N VAL A 181 -5.68 -35.20 11.70
CA VAL A 181 -4.36 -35.69 12.14
C VAL A 181 -3.30 -35.37 11.09
N TYR A 182 -3.59 -35.57 9.80
CA TYR A 182 -2.72 -35.15 8.70
C TYR A 182 -2.46 -33.64 8.69
N GLY A 183 -3.47 -32.84 9.00
CA GLY A 183 -3.38 -31.38 9.07
C GLY A 183 -2.57 -30.86 10.25
N GLU A 184 -2.50 -31.59 11.36
CA GLU A 184 -1.70 -31.20 12.53
C GLU A 184 -0.22 -31.60 12.37
N GLU A 185 0.06 -32.79 11.84
CA GLU A 185 1.43 -33.32 11.78
C GLU A 185 2.22 -32.86 10.55
N TRP A 186 1.57 -32.81 9.37
CA TRP A 186 2.27 -32.72 8.09
C TRP A 186 2.06 -31.37 7.38
N LEU A 187 1.15 -30.53 7.87
CA LEU A 187 0.91 -29.22 7.30
C LEU A 187 1.97 -28.23 7.76
N ASN A 188 2.84 -27.81 6.85
CA ASN A 188 3.81 -26.77 7.15
C ASN A 188 3.13 -25.41 7.10
N ARG A 189 3.34 -24.61 8.15
CA ARG A 189 2.86 -23.24 8.26
C ARG A 189 4.05 -22.30 8.38
N ILE A 190 4.21 -21.40 7.42
CA ILE A 190 5.26 -20.38 7.43
C ILE A 190 4.61 -19.02 7.32
N SER A 191 4.76 -18.21 8.36
CA SER A 191 4.42 -16.79 8.35
C SER A 191 5.67 -15.92 8.33
N ILE A 192 5.68 -14.92 7.45
CA ILE A 192 6.70 -13.87 7.36
C ILE A 192 5.96 -12.55 7.41
N GLU A 193 6.18 -11.75 8.43
CA GLU A 193 5.46 -10.50 8.68
C GLU A 193 6.44 -9.33 8.78
N ASP A 194 6.10 -8.19 8.18
CA ASP A 194 6.82 -6.90 8.28
C ASP A 194 8.30 -6.89 7.83
N LYS A 195 8.80 -7.96 7.20
CA LYS A 195 10.22 -8.06 6.81
C LYS A 195 10.55 -7.51 5.43
N ILE A 196 9.53 -7.29 4.59
CA ILE A 196 9.71 -7.06 3.15
C ILE A 196 8.99 -5.76 2.81
N SER A 197 9.74 -4.78 2.32
CA SER A 197 9.19 -3.52 1.81
C SER A 197 9.21 -3.50 0.29
N LEU A 198 8.10 -3.03 -0.28
CA LEU A 198 7.91 -2.82 -1.69
C LEU A 198 7.58 -1.36 -1.93
N ASP A 199 8.30 -0.73 -2.83
CA ASP A 199 7.97 0.61 -3.31
C ASP A 199 7.06 0.52 -4.55
N SER A 200 6.42 1.64 -4.89
CA SER A 200 5.61 1.83 -6.08
C SER A 200 6.36 1.64 -7.41
N SER A 201 7.70 1.64 -7.41
CA SER A 201 8.54 1.38 -8.59
C SER A 201 8.66 -0.09 -9.01
N TYR A 202 7.85 -0.98 -8.43
CA TYR A 202 7.88 -2.42 -8.71
C TYR A 202 6.83 -2.77 -9.75
N GLU A 203 7.28 -3.27 -10.91
CA GLU A 203 6.38 -3.70 -11.99
C GLU A 203 5.99 -5.18 -11.87
N THR A 204 6.84 -5.99 -11.26
CA THR A 204 6.64 -7.44 -11.14
C THR A 204 7.30 -7.93 -9.86
N ILE A 205 6.62 -8.87 -9.20
CA ILE A 205 7.14 -9.58 -8.03
C ILE A 205 7.20 -11.08 -8.36
N SER A 206 8.27 -11.73 -7.93
CA SER A 206 8.39 -13.18 -8.01
C SER A 206 8.87 -13.78 -6.69
N ILE A 207 8.25 -14.90 -6.32
CA ILE A 207 8.53 -15.67 -5.12
C ILE A 207 8.95 -17.05 -5.57
N PHE A 208 10.10 -17.47 -5.09
CA PHE A 208 10.70 -18.73 -5.45
C PHE A 208 10.86 -19.61 -4.22
N LEU A 209 10.15 -20.74 -4.24
CA LEU A 209 10.14 -21.74 -3.19
C LEU A 209 10.97 -22.93 -3.65
N LYS A 210 12.13 -23.14 -3.02
CA LYS A 210 13.04 -24.25 -3.37
C LYS A 210 13.45 -25.02 -2.13
N THR A 211 13.59 -26.33 -2.26
CA THR A 211 14.13 -27.20 -1.21
C THR A 211 15.62 -27.41 -1.41
N GLU A 212 16.40 -27.61 -0.34
CA GLU A 212 17.84 -27.89 -0.46
C GLU A 212 18.09 -29.21 -1.19
N ILE A 213 17.25 -30.20 -0.91
CA ILE A 213 17.28 -31.49 -1.57
C ILE A 213 16.30 -31.41 -2.75
N GLY A 214 16.83 -31.38 -3.99
CA GLY A 214 16.00 -31.48 -5.19
C GLY A 214 15.15 -32.76 -5.18
N GLN A 215 13.98 -32.75 -5.86
CA GLN A 215 12.98 -33.84 -5.92
C GLN A 215 11.87 -33.85 -4.86
N ARG A 216 11.61 -32.73 -4.18
CA ARG A 216 10.44 -32.59 -3.31
C ARG A 216 9.31 -31.86 -4.03
N ASN A 217 8.08 -32.37 -3.86
CA ASN A 217 6.89 -31.74 -4.42
C ASN A 217 6.19 -30.92 -3.33
N LEU A 218 5.94 -29.64 -3.61
CA LEU A 218 5.24 -28.74 -2.69
C LEU A 218 3.78 -28.60 -3.16
N ILE A 219 2.84 -28.97 -2.30
CA ILE A 219 1.41 -28.85 -2.55
C ILE A 219 0.90 -27.69 -1.71
N ILE A 220 0.72 -26.53 -2.36
CA ILE A 220 0.27 -25.30 -1.70
C ILE A 220 -1.24 -25.35 -1.48
N GLN A 221 -1.66 -25.03 -0.25
CA GLN A 221 -3.08 -24.90 0.09
C GLN A 221 -3.66 -23.58 -0.41
N PRO A 222 -4.96 -23.55 -0.77
CA PRO A 222 -5.62 -22.35 -1.30
C PRO A 222 -5.69 -21.21 -0.27
N GLU A 223 -5.64 -21.50 1.04
CA GLU A 223 -5.59 -20.44 2.05
C GLU A 223 -4.22 -19.75 2.15
N SER A 224 -3.24 -20.19 1.36
CA SER A 224 -1.95 -19.51 1.27
C SER A 224 -2.09 -18.22 0.46
N GLY A 225 -1.55 -17.14 0.99
CA GLY A 225 -1.71 -15.84 0.39
C GLY A 225 -0.66 -14.85 0.86
N ILE A 226 -0.66 -13.71 0.19
CA ILE A 226 0.24 -12.61 0.44
C ILE A 226 -0.61 -11.39 0.76
N THR A 227 -0.33 -10.75 1.87
CA THR A 227 -0.99 -9.50 2.25
C THR A 227 -0.06 -8.34 1.96
N PHE A 228 -0.52 -7.41 1.14
CA PHE A 228 0.14 -6.14 0.87
C PHE A 228 -0.48 -5.10 1.79
N ARG A 229 0.22 -4.73 2.87
CA ARG A 229 -0.22 -3.68 3.79
C ARG A 229 0.51 -2.40 3.49
N MET A 230 -0.18 -1.26 3.44
CA MET A 230 0.49 0.02 3.35
C MET A 230 1.36 0.26 4.58
N ASN A 231 2.61 0.69 4.38
CA ASN A 231 3.48 1.10 5.46
C ASN A 231 3.13 2.53 5.89
N PHE A 232 2.41 2.64 7.00
CA PHE A 232 2.31 3.91 7.72
C PHE A 232 3.25 3.83 8.92
N GLU A 233 4.49 4.28 8.75
CA GLU A 233 5.38 4.47 9.89
C GLU A 233 4.65 5.25 11.00
N GLN A 234 4.96 4.92 12.26
CA GLN A 234 4.32 5.50 13.45
C GLN A 234 4.60 7.01 13.58
N GLY A 235 3.94 7.81 12.75
CA GLY A 235 4.15 9.24 12.64
C GLY A 235 2.86 10.02 12.45
N LEU A 236 2.97 11.20 11.83
CA LEU A 236 1.89 12.16 11.66
C LEU A 236 0.68 11.54 10.91
N ARG A 237 0.93 10.64 9.97
CA ARG A 237 -0.10 9.87 9.24
C ARG A 237 -0.95 8.98 10.14
N ASN A 238 -0.33 8.24 11.05
CA ASN A 238 -1.05 7.39 12.01
C ASN A 238 -1.87 8.24 13.01
N LEU A 239 -1.32 9.37 13.46
CA LEU A 239 -2.06 10.33 14.29
C LEU A 239 -3.27 10.89 13.55
N MET A 240 -3.12 11.20 12.26
CA MET A 240 -4.20 11.67 11.40
C MET A 240 -5.31 10.64 11.22
N LEU A 241 -4.98 9.36 11.03
CA LEU A 241 -5.96 8.27 11.00
C LEU A 241 -6.72 8.17 12.33
N ARG A 242 -6.01 8.17 13.46
CA ARG A 242 -6.61 8.01 14.79
C ARG A 242 -7.49 9.20 15.21
N LYS A 243 -7.15 10.42 14.78
CA LYS A 243 -7.84 11.65 15.15
C LYS A 243 -8.36 12.40 13.92
N ARG A 244 -9.01 11.68 13.00
CA ARG A 244 -9.53 12.18 11.72
C ARG A 244 -10.21 13.55 11.81
N PHE A 245 -11.18 13.72 12.71
CA PHE A 245 -11.89 15.00 12.87
C PHE A 245 -10.95 16.16 13.24
N LEU A 246 -10.07 15.95 14.22
CA LEU A 246 -9.12 16.97 14.67
C LEU A 246 -8.14 17.33 13.55
N SER A 247 -7.65 16.32 12.83
CA SER A 247 -6.76 16.52 11.68
C SER A 247 -7.43 17.31 10.56
N TYR A 248 -8.72 17.05 10.28
CA TYR A 248 -9.49 17.84 9.33
C TYR A 248 -9.63 19.30 9.75
N VAL A 249 -10.00 19.57 11.01
CA VAL A 249 -10.16 20.95 11.49
C VAL A 249 -8.83 21.71 11.45
N ILE A 250 -7.75 21.11 11.95
CA ILE A 250 -6.41 21.72 11.95
C ILE A 250 -5.93 21.93 10.51
N GLY A 251 -6.09 20.93 9.65
CA GLY A 251 -5.68 20.98 8.26
C GLY A 251 -6.39 22.05 7.45
N ILE A 252 -7.72 22.12 7.54
CA ILE A 252 -8.51 23.19 6.91
C ILE A 252 -8.04 24.55 7.41
N SER A 253 -7.79 24.70 8.72
CA SER A 253 -7.33 25.97 9.31
C SER A 253 -5.96 26.40 8.76
N ILE A 254 -5.02 25.47 8.60
CA ILE A 254 -3.69 25.75 8.02
C ILE A 254 -3.82 26.19 6.55
N PHE A 255 -4.57 25.44 5.74
CA PHE A 255 -4.78 25.78 4.33
C PHE A 255 -5.53 27.11 4.18
N HIS A 256 -6.50 27.37 5.05
CA HIS A 256 -7.21 28.65 5.11
C HIS A 256 -6.24 29.81 5.38
N CYS A 257 -5.35 29.69 6.38
CA CYS A 257 -4.31 30.69 6.64
C CYS A 257 -3.37 30.91 5.44
N ILE A 258 -2.94 29.83 4.76
CA ILE A 258 -2.07 29.92 3.58
C ILE A 258 -2.78 30.68 2.45
N ILE A 259 -4.03 30.32 2.13
CA ILE A 259 -4.80 30.98 1.08
C ILE A 259 -5.07 32.44 1.45
N CYS A 260 -5.40 32.74 2.70
CA CYS A 260 -5.54 34.11 3.19
C CYS A 260 -4.28 34.95 2.96
N MET A 261 -3.09 34.40 3.29
CA MET A 261 -1.82 35.09 3.07
C MET A 261 -1.56 35.32 1.58
N LEU A 262 -1.87 34.36 0.71
CA LEU A 262 -1.77 34.52 -0.74
C LEU A 262 -2.71 35.62 -1.28
N PHE A 263 -3.96 35.66 -0.82
CA PHE A 263 -4.92 36.73 -1.16
C PHE A 263 -4.46 38.10 -0.66
N PHE A 264 -3.87 38.15 0.54
CA PHE A 264 -3.34 39.40 1.10
C PHE A 264 -2.14 39.92 0.28
N ILE A 265 -1.20 39.05 -0.07
CA ILE A 265 -0.02 39.41 -0.88
C ILE A 265 -0.44 39.87 -2.29
N THR A 266 -1.36 39.15 -2.93
CA THR A 266 -1.89 39.52 -4.26
C THR A 266 -2.67 40.83 -4.22
N GLY A 267 -3.47 41.07 -3.18
CA GLY A 267 -4.15 42.35 -2.95
C GLY A 267 -3.17 43.52 -2.77
N CYS A 268 -2.12 43.33 -1.96
CA CYS A 268 -1.10 44.36 -1.75
C CYS A 268 -0.33 44.67 -3.04
N THR A 269 0.06 43.66 -3.81
CA THR A 269 0.77 43.87 -5.08
C THR A 269 -0.12 44.55 -6.11
N ALA A 270 -1.37 44.13 -6.27
CA ALA A 270 -2.35 44.77 -7.15
C ALA A 270 -2.54 46.25 -6.77
N PHE A 271 -2.69 46.56 -5.48
CA PHE A 271 -2.82 47.93 -5.00
C PHE A 271 -1.59 48.80 -5.32
N ILE A 272 -0.38 48.26 -5.12
CA ILE A 272 0.87 48.94 -5.48
C ILE A 272 0.92 49.22 -7.00
N PHE A 273 0.52 48.26 -7.84
CA PHE A 273 0.48 48.42 -9.28
C PHE A 273 -0.51 49.49 -9.74
N VAL A 274 -1.75 49.46 -9.23
CA VAL A 274 -2.78 50.47 -9.53
C VAL A 274 -2.32 51.86 -9.10
N ARG A 275 -1.72 51.97 -7.91
CA ARG A 275 -1.18 53.24 -7.40
C ARG A 275 -0.03 53.77 -8.26
N LYS A 276 0.85 52.90 -8.77
CA LYS A 276 1.91 53.27 -9.72
C LYS A 276 1.32 53.70 -11.08
N GLY A 277 0.29 53.03 -11.57
CA GLY A 277 -0.41 53.38 -12.81
C GLY A 277 -1.07 54.76 -12.75
N GLN A 278 -1.78 55.07 -11.66
CA GLN A 278 -2.40 56.39 -11.48
C GLN A 278 -1.37 57.54 -11.35
N LYS A 279 -0.20 57.29 -10.74
CA LYS A 279 0.89 58.29 -10.69
C LYS A 279 1.49 58.60 -12.07
N LYS A 280 1.54 57.62 -12.98
CA LYS A 280 1.98 57.84 -14.37
C LYS A 280 0.95 58.64 -15.17
N SER A 281 -0.34 58.35 -15.02
CA SER A 281 -1.42 59.08 -15.69
C SER A 281 -1.50 60.55 -15.26
N LYS A 282 -1.30 60.86 -13.97
CA LYS A 282 -1.23 62.25 -13.46
C LYS A 282 0.01 63.05 -13.92
N LYS A 283 1.05 62.41 -14.46
CA LYS A 283 2.23 63.10 -15.01
C LYS A 283 2.10 63.45 -16.50
N HIS A 284 1.08 62.92 -17.17
CA HIS A 284 0.79 63.14 -18.59
C HIS A 284 -0.48 63.95 -18.85
N SER A 285 -1.14 64.44 -17.79
CA SER A 285 -2.17 65.48 -17.82
C SER A 285 -1.58 66.78 -17.28
#